data_AF-A0A0R0FHB5-F1
#
_entry.id   AF-A0A0R0FHB5-F1
#
_cell.length_a   1.000
_cell.length_b   1.000
_cell.length_c   1.000
_cell.angle_alpha   90.00
_cell.angle_beta   90.00
_cell.angle_gamma   90.00
#
_symmetry.space_group_name_H-M   'P 1'
#
loop_
_entity.id
_entity.type
_entity.pdbx_description
1 polymer ?
#
loop_
_entity_poly.entity_id
_entity_poly.type
_entity_poly.pdbx_seq_one_letter_code
_entity_poly.pdbx_strand_id
1 'polypeptide(L)'
;MLQVQHVDDKVKDLLLQIQQGLDIASDEIKALKARKLIVPQTWKGYSLKRGPNYAPKRKKVVTDLTRDNFQSGEWKELEFKEYNYSAKGQPLEGGNLHPLLKVRAQLKQIFLCMGFEEMPTNNFVESSFWNFDALFQPQQHPARDSHDTFFLEARSTTKILPEDYVLRVTQVHESGGYGSRGYAYDWKREEANKNLLRTHTTSVSSRMLYQLAQKPFAPKKYFSIDRVFRNEAVDRTHLAEFHQIEGLVCDRGLTLCDLIGVLHDFFSRLGMTKLKFKPAYNPYTEPSMEIFSYHEGFKKWVEVGNSGMFRPEMLQPMGLPEDVQVIAWGLSLERPTMILYGIDSIRDLFGHKVDLGLIKKNPMCRLGID
;
A
#
# COMPACT_ATOMS: atom_id res chain seq x y z
N MET A 1 -61.53 -1.00 26.23
CA MET A 1 -61.82 -0.73 24.81
C MET A 1 -62.65 0.54 24.74
N LEU A 2 -62.08 1.66 24.31
CA LEU A 2 -62.86 2.85 23.97
C LEU A 2 -63.30 2.69 22.50
N GLN A 3 -64.57 2.36 22.27
CA GLN A 3 -65.15 2.35 20.93
C GLN A 3 -65.36 3.80 20.47
N VAL A 4 -64.60 4.21 19.46
CA VAL A 4 -64.85 5.46 18.74
C VAL A 4 -66.07 5.23 17.85
N GLN A 5 -67.19 5.93 18.10
CA GLN A 5 -68.47 5.73 17.40
C GLN A 5 -68.52 6.39 16.00
N HIS A 6 -67.55 7.24 15.64
CA HIS A 6 -67.52 7.91 14.34
C HIS A 6 -66.08 8.14 13.85
N VAL A 7 -65.79 7.72 12.61
CA VAL A 7 -64.49 7.94 11.94
C VAL A 7 -64.76 8.57 10.58
N ASP A 8 -64.32 9.82 10.41
CA ASP A 8 -64.40 10.53 9.14
C ASP A 8 -63.04 10.44 8.42
N ASP A 9 -63.03 9.74 7.27
CA ASP A 9 -61.85 9.59 6.43
C ASP A 9 -61.73 10.75 5.44
N LYS A 10 -61.24 11.87 5.95
CA LYS A 10 -60.97 13.08 5.17
C LYS A 10 -60.00 12.84 4.01
N VAL A 11 -59.11 11.85 4.11
CA VAL A 11 -58.13 11.57 3.04
C VAL A 11 -58.82 10.91 1.84
N LYS A 12 -59.74 9.98 2.10
CA LYS A 12 -60.55 9.33 1.06
C LYS A 12 -61.43 10.34 0.33
N ASP A 13 -62.10 11.24 1.06
CA ASP A 13 -62.99 12.23 0.46
C ASP A 13 -62.22 13.21 -0.44
N LEU A 14 -61.02 13.64 -0.02
CA LEU A 14 -60.14 14.49 -0.83
C LEU A 14 -59.66 13.79 -2.12
N LEU A 15 -59.37 12.48 -2.07
CA LEU A 15 -58.99 11.72 -3.27
C LEU A 15 -60.15 11.55 -4.25
N LEU A 16 -61.37 11.35 -3.75
CA LEU A 16 -62.58 11.27 -4.57
C LEU A 16 -62.89 12.60 -5.26
N GLN A 17 -62.68 13.74 -4.58
CA GLN A 17 -62.82 15.07 -5.17
C GLN A 17 -61.83 15.31 -6.31
N ILE A 18 -60.55 14.92 -6.12
CA ILE A 18 -59.53 15.01 -7.19
C ILE A 18 -59.92 14.13 -8.39
N GLN A 19 -60.44 12.93 -8.16
CA GLN A 19 -60.88 12.03 -9.24
C GLN A 19 -62.07 12.59 -10.03
N GLN A 20 -62.94 13.37 -9.37
CA GLN A 20 -64.06 14.07 -10.00
C GLN A 20 -63.65 15.39 -10.67
N GLY A 21 -62.37 15.78 -10.60
CA GLY A 21 -61.85 17.01 -11.20
C GLY A 21 -62.21 18.28 -10.42
N LEU A 22 -62.56 18.15 -9.14
CA LEU A 22 -62.84 19.29 -8.26
C LEU A 22 -61.53 19.87 -7.69
N ASP A 23 -61.46 21.20 -7.63
CA ASP A 23 -60.31 21.90 -7.04
C ASP A 23 -60.30 21.75 -5.51
N ILE A 24 -59.13 21.42 -4.97
CA ILE A 24 -58.86 21.28 -3.53
C ILE A 24 -57.79 22.27 -3.08
N ALA A 25 -57.71 22.53 -1.77
CA ALA A 25 -56.79 23.53 -1.25
C ALA A 25 -55.32 23.14 -1.48
N SER A 26 -54.46 24.13 -1.78
CA SER A 26 -53.04 23.94 -2.11
C SER A 26 -52.26 23.18 -1.01
N ASP A 27 -52.61 23.37 0.26
CA ASP A 27 -51.95 22.71 1.38
C ASP A 27 -52.36 21.23 1.53
N GLU A 28 -53.59 20.87 1.14
CA GLU A 28 -54.05 19.48 1.09
C GLU A 28 -53.39 18.72 -0.06
N ILE A 29 -53.20 19.36 -1.21
CA ILE A 29 -52.43 18.82 -2.34
C ILE A 29 -50.99 18.50 -1.92
N LYS A 30 -50.33 19.39 -1.16
CA LYS A 30 -48.97 19.15 -0.64
C LYS A 30 -48.93 17.96 0.31
N ALA A 31 -49.91 17.86 1.22
CA ALA A 31 -50.01 16.75 2.17
C ALA A 31 -50.21 15.40 1.47
N LEU A 32 -51.09 15.35 0.45
CA LEU A 32 -51.34 14.15 -0.36
C LEU A 32 -50.12 13.76 -1.22
N LYS A 33 -49.39 14.73 -1.78
CA LYS A 33 -48.12 14.50 -2.50
C LYS A 33 -47.04 13.94 -1.57
N ALA A 34 -46.87 14.50 -0.37
CA ALA A 34 -45.90 14.02 0.61
C ALA A 34 -46.17 12.57 1.04
N ARG A 35 -47.45 12.17 1.06
CA ARG A 35 -47.90 10.80 1.35
C ARG A 35 -47.91 9.87 0.14
N LYS A 36 -47.46 10.34 -1.04
CA LYS A 36 -47.43 9.57 -2.31
C LYS A 36 -48.81 9.08 -2.79
N LEU A 37 -49.89 9.75 -2.41
CA LEU A 37 -51.27 9.37 -2.81
C LEU A 37 -51.68 9.95 -4.17
N ILE A 38 -51.00 11.00 -4.62
CA ILE A 38 -51.20 11.63 -5.94
C ILE A 38 -49.86 11.96 -6.59
N VAL A 39 -49.81 11.95 -7.93
CA VAL A 39 -48.63 12.30 -8.72
C VAL A 39 -48.98 13.42 -9.71
N PRO A 40 -48.23 14.54 -9.74
CA PRO A 40 -48.46 15.58 -10.73
C PRO A 40 -48.04 15.11 -12.13
N GLN A 41 -48.95 15.17 -13.10
CA GLN A 41 -48.61 15.05 -14.52
C GLN A 41 -48.43 16.44 -15.12
N THR A 42 -47.21 16.76 -15.55
CA THR A 42 -46.91 18.03 -16.20
C THR A 42 -46.88 17.87 -17.72
N TRP A 43 -47.71 18.63 -18.43
CA TRP A 43 -47.67 18.73 -19.88
C TRP A 43 -46.86 19.97 -20.26
N LYS A 44 -45.82 19.79 -21.08
CA LYS A 44 -45.01 20.90 -21.59
C LYS A 44 -45.32 21.10 -23.07
N GLY A 45 -46.01 22.18 -23.39
CA GLY A 45 -46.20 22.65 -24.76
C GLY A 45 -45.13 23.68 -25.12
N TYR A 46 -44.59 23.62 -26.34
CA TYR A 46 -43.69 24.64 -26.86
C TYR A 46 -44.38 25.43 -27.96
N SER A 47 -44.38 26.76 -27.83
CA SER A 47 -44.77 27.67 -28.91
C SER A 47 -43.50 28.24 -29.55
N LEU A 48 -43.22 27.81 -30.77
CA LEU A 48 -42.02 28.24 -31.51
C LEU A 48 -42.33 29.51 -32.31
N LYS A 49 -41.50 30.54 -32.13
CA LYS A 49 -41.52 31.77 -32.93
C LYS A 49 -40.18 31.96 -33.61
N ARG A 50 -40.16 32.67 -34.74
CA ARG A 50 -38.92 33.02 -35.43
C ARG A 50 -38.13 33.99 -34.56
N GLY A 51 -36.95 33.57 -34.10
CA GLY A 51 -36.02 34.42 -33.37
C GLY A 51 -35.17 35.29 -34.30
N PRO A 52 -34.34 36.18 -33.74
CA PRO A 52 -33.46 37.09 -34.51
C PRO A 52 -32.45 36.36 -35.41
N ASN A 53 -32.11 35.11 -35.09
CA ASN A 53 -31.17 34.28 -35.86
C ASN A 53 -31.87 33.28 -36.81
N TYR A 54 -33.14 33.51 -37.15
CA TYR A 54 -33.87 32.64 -38.08
C TYR A 54 -33.32 32.76 -39.50
N ALA A 55 -32.83 31.66 -40.06
CA ALA A 55 -32.37 31.57 -41.44
C ALA A 55 -33.08 30.43 -42.20
N PRO A 56 -33.54 30.66 -43.44
CA PRO A 56 -34.26 29.65 -44.23
C PRO A 56 -33.39 28.47 -44.67
N LYS A 57 -32.06 28.64 -44.69
CA LYS A 57 -31.07 27.56 -44.85
C LYS A 57 -30.10 27.61 -43.68
N ARG A 58 -29.86 26.46 -43.06
CA ARG A 58 -28.86 26.32 -42.00
C ARG A 58 -27.48 26.53 -42.60
N LYS A 59 -26.79 27.62 -42.24
CA LYS A 59 -25.37 27.79 -42.57
C LYS A 59 -24.58 26.67 -41.90
N LYS A 60 -23.76 25.93 -42.66
CA LYS A 60 -22.84 24.93 -42.10
C LYS A 60 -21.57 25.66 -41.66
N VAL A 61 -21.41 25.76 -40.35
CA VAL A 61 -20.22 26.32 -39.71
C VAL A 61 -19.11 25.27 -39.79
N VAL A 62 -17.89 25.67 -40.14
CA VAL A 62 -16.73 24.76 -40.21
C VAL A 62 -16.17 24.53 -38.81
N THR A 63 -15.80 23.30 -38.46
CA THR A 63 -15.31 22.96 -37.10
C THR A 63 -13.81 23.17 -36.96
N ASP A 64 -13.03 22.72 -37.93
CA ASP A 64 -11.57 22.71 -37.85
C ASP A 64 -10.99 23.29 -39.14
N LEU A 65 -9.86 23.99 -39.00
CA LEU A 65 -9.09 24.47 -40.14
C LEU A 65 -8.35 23.29 -40.77
N THR A 66 -8.65 22.98 -42.02
CA THR A 66 -7.95 21.93 -42.77
C THR A 66 -6.79 22.50 -43.59
N ARG A 67 -5.84 21.62 -43.95
CA ARG A 67 -4.73 21.98 -44.84
C ARG A 67 -5.23 22.55 -46.18
N ASP A 68 -6.28 21.97 -46.73
CA ASP A 68 -6.82 22.36 -48.03
C ASP A 68 -7.45 23.75 -47.97
N ASN A 69 -8.22 24.06 -46.93
CA ASN A 69 -8.79 25.41 -46.72
C ASN A 69 -7.69 26.47 -46.54
N PHE A 70 -6.57 26.09 -45.91
CA PHE A 70 -5.43 26.98 -45.74
C PHE A 70 -4.72 27.26 -47.07
N GLN A 71 -4.54 26.23 -47.90
CA GLN A 71 -3.88 26.34 -49.20
C GLN A 71 -4.75 27.04 -50.26
N SER A 72 -6.07 26.86 -50.24
CA SER A 72 -7.01 27.51 -51.16
C SER A 72 -7.31 28.97 -50.80
N GLY A 73 -6.99 29.41 -49.58
CA GLY A 73 -7.32 30.73 -49.07
C GLY A 73 -8.79 30.90 -48.63
N GLU A 74 -9.61 29.86 -48.80
CA GLU A 74 -11.05 29.84 -48.45
C GLU A 74 -11.28 30.05 -46.95
N TRP A 75 -10.30 29.75 -46.10
CA TRP A 75 -10.39 29.95 -44.66
C TRP A 75 -10.73 31.38 -44.23
N LYS A 76 -10.49 32.39 -45.07
CA LYS A 76 -10.83 33.80 -44.79
C LYS A 76 -12.33 34.09 -44.84
N GLU A 77 -13.07 33.32 -45.65
CA GLU A 77 -14.50 33.52 -45.90
C GLU A 77 -15.38 32.50 -45.14
N LEU A 78 -14.75 31.51 -44.49
CA LEU A 78 -15.45 30.48 -43.72
C LEU A 78 -15.79 30.97 -42.31
N GLU A 79 -17.03 30.75 -41.89
CA GLU A 79 -17.48 30.96 -40.51
C GLU A 79 -17.12 29.71 -39.68
N PHE A 80 -16.29 29.88 -38.65
CA PHE A 80 -15.85 28.80 -37.76
C PHE A 80 -16.72 28.72 -36.51
N LYS A 81 -16.97 27.49 -36.05
CA LYS A 81 -17.67 27.27 -34.79
C LYS A 81 -16.78 27.71 -33.64
N GLU A 82 -17.30 28.54 -32.73
CA GLU A 82 -16.56 28.94 -31.53
C GLU A 82 -16.10 27.71 -30.73
N TYR A 83 -14.82 27.71 -30.38
CA TYR A 83 -14.23 26.65 -29.58
C TYR A 83 -14.68 26.80 -28.12
N ASN A 84 -15.19 25.73 -27.53
CA ASN A 84 -15.61 25.74 -26.13
C ASN A 84 -14.40 25.59 -25.21
N TYR A 85 -13.78 26.71 -24.83
CA TYR A 85 -12.67 26.75 -23.86
C TYR A 85 -13.06 26.31 -22.44
N SER A 86 -14.34 26.14 -22.14
CA SER A 86 -14.81 25.64 -20.84
C SER A 86 -14.85 24.11 -20.76
N ALA A 87 -14.71 23.41 -21.90
CA ALA A 87 -14.66 21.95 -21.92
C ALA A 87 -13.24 21.46 -21.63
N LYS A 88 -13.12 20.31 -20.95
CA LYS A 88 -11.83 19.62 -20.86
C LYS A 88 -11.41 19.15 -22.25
N GLY A 89 -10.15 19.39 -22.60
CA GLY A 89 -9.56 18.84 -23.82
C GLY A 89 -9.54 17.31 -23.80
N GLN A 90 -9.25 16.72 -24.96
CA GLN A 90 -9.05 15.28 -25.03
C GLN A 90 -7.84 14.87 -24.17
N PRO A 91 -7.98 13.84 -23.33
CA PRO A 91 -6.85 13.35 -22.54
C PRO A 91 -5.76 12.82 -23.48
N LEU A 92 -4.51 13.15 -23.18
CA LEU A 92 -3.38 12.59 -23.92
C LEU A 92 -3.24 11.11 -23.60
N GLU A 93 -3.07 10.29 -24.63
CA GLU A 93 -2.74 8.87 -24.47
C GLU A 93 -1.23 8.72 -24.29
N GLY A 94 -0.81 7.93 -23.29
CA GLY A 94 0.60 7.69 -22.98
C GLY A 94 0.79 6.47 -22.09
N GLY A 95 2.04 6.05 -21.94
CA GLY A 95 2.41 4.96 -21.02
C GLY A 95 2.17 5.37 -19.57
N ASN A 96 1.70 4.42 -18.74
CA ASN A 96 1.44 4.68 -17.33
C ASN A 96 2.20 3.68 -16.47
N LEU A 97 2.86 4.18 -15.42
CA LEU A 97 3.50 3.35 -14.41
C LEU A 97 2.53 3.02 -13.29
N HIS A 98 2.63 1.82 -12.75
CA HIS A 98 1.82 1.39 -11.63
C HIS A 98 2.11 2.25 -10.37
N PRO A 99 1.10 2.72 -9.62
CA PRO A 99 1.29 3.61 -8.47
C PRO A 99 2.26 3.07 -7.41
N LEU A 100 2.14 1.78 -7.08
CA LEU A 100 3.05 1.09 -6.16
C LEU A 100 4.51 1.12 -6.64
N LEU A 101 4.75 0.99 -7.95
CA LEU A 101 6.09 1.05 -8.53
C LEU A 101 6.64 2.47 -8.57
N LYS A 102 5.78 3.49 -8.74
CA LYS A 102 6.18 4.90 -8.60
C LYS A 102 6.68 5.18 -7.17
N VAL A 103 5.96 4.68 -6.17
CA VAL A 103 6.36 4.84 -4.75
C VAL A 103 7.63 4.06 -4.44
N ARG A 104 7.76 2.82 -4.94
CA ARG A 104 9.00 2.04 -4.84
C ARG A 104 10.20 2.79 -5.39
N ALA A 105 10.06 3.43 -6.56
CA ALA A 105 11.15 4.19 -7.17
C ALA A 105 11.58 5.38 -6.30
N GLN A 106 10.63 6.11 -5.71
CA GLN A 106 10.97 7.23 -4.81
C GLN A 106 11.62 6.77 -3.51
N LEU A 107 11.10 5.71 -2.89
CA LEU A 107 11.72 5.13 -1.69
C LEU A 107 13.14 4.63 -1.95
N LYS A 108 13.35 3.97 -3.08
CA LYS A 108 14.69 3.58 -3.54
C LYS A 108 15.60 4.80 -3.63
N GLN A 109 15.14 5.90 -4.21
CA GLN A 109 15.92 7.13 -4.30
C GLN A 109 16.26 7.71 -2.92
N ILE A 110 15.33 7.68 -1.95
CA ILE A 110 15.57 8.12 -0.58
C ILE A 110 16.71 7.31 0.07
N PHE A 111 16.68 5.98 -0.03
CA PHE A 111 17.75 5.12 0.46
C PHE A 111 19.11 5.43 -0.18
N LEU A 112 19.14 5.59 -1.50
CA LEU A 112 20.37 5.96 -2.22
C LEU A 112 20.92 7.32 -1.77
N CYS A 113 20.06 8.32 -1.58
CA CYS A 113 20.44 9.63 -1.05
C CYS A 113 20.94 9.59 0.40
N MET A 114 20.53 8.57 1.18
CA MET A 114 21.03 8.33 2.54
C MET A 114 22.32 7.46 2.57
N GLY A 115 22.84 7.09 1.40
CA GLY A 115 24.06 6.31 1.24
C GLY A 115 23.88 4.80 1.46
N PHE A 116 22.67 4.27 1.28
CA PHE A 116 22.40 2.84 1.37
C PHE A 116 22.66 2.14 0.04
N GLU A 117 23.19 0.92 0.11
CA GLU A 117 23.44 0.02 -1.02
C GLU A 117 22.27 -0.98 -1.16
N GLU A 118 21.77 -1.19 -2.38
CA GLU A 118 20.65 -2.10 -2.63
C GLU A 118 21.12 -3.56 -2.57
N MET A 119 20.45 -4.38 -1.75
CA MET A 119 20.73 -5.82 -1.65
C MET A 119 20.07 -6.59 -2.81
N PRO A 120 20.73 -7.64 -3.33
CA PRO A 120 20.12 -8.53 -4.31
C PRO A 120 19.06 -9.41 -3.64
N THR A 121 17.82 -9.29 -4.10
CA THR A 121 16.66 -10.04 -3.57
C THR A 121 16.10 -11.06 -4.57
N ASN A 122 16.93 -11.56 -5.48
CA ASN A 122 16.56 -12.42 -6.61
C ASN A 122 16.24 -13.88 -6.22
N ASN A 123 15.55 -14.07 -5.10
CA ASN A 123 15.18 -15.35 -4.50
C ASN A 123 13.82 -15.25 -3.79
N PHE A 124 12.74 -15.73 -4.41
CA PHE A 124 11.45 -15.88 -3.72
C PHE A 124 11.42 -17.11 -2.82
N VAL A 125 12.08 -18.18 -3.24
CA VAL A 125 12.26 -19.38 -2.44
C VAL A 125 13.47 -19.19 -1.54
N GLU A 126 13.28 -19.46 -0.26
CA GLU A 126 14.32 -19.41 0.75
C GLU A 126 14.32 -20.70 1.57
N SER A 127 15.48 -21.09 2.12
CA SER A 127 15.51 -22.20 3.08
C SER A 127 15.06 -21.71 4.46
N SER A 128 14.41 -22.58 5.22
CA SER A 128 13.97 -22.28 6.59
C SER A 128 15.15 -21.89 7.48
N PHE A 129 16.34 -22.41 7.20
CA PHE A 129 17.58 -21.95 7.81
C PHE A 129 17.78 -20.43 7.67
N TRP A 130 17.85 -19.90 6.44
CA TRP A 130 18.09 -18.46 6.22
C TRP A 130 16.90 -17.60 6.60
N ASN A 131 15.68 -18.14 6.46
CA ASN A 131 14.48 -17.40 6.76
C ASN A 131 14.19 -17.31 8.27
N PHE A 132 14.64 -18.26 9.08
CA PHE A 132 14.31 -18.30 10.50
C PHE A 132 15.53 -18.59 11.39
N ASP A 133 16.20 -19.72 11.20
CA ASP A 133 17.25 -20.18 12.14
C ASP A 133 18.45 -19.22 12.18
N ALA A 134 18.88 -18.71 11.03
CA ALA A 134 19.96 -17.74 10.88
C ALA A 134 19.64 -16.38 11.51
N LEU A 135 18.36 -16.09 11.78
CA LEU A 135 17.91 -14.91 12.50
C LEU A 135 17.82 -15.16 14.01
N PHE A 136 18.22 -16.33 14.50
CA PHE A 136 17.99 -16.71 15.90
C PHE A 136 16.50 -16.79 16.28
N GLN A 137 15.62 -17.09 15.32
CA GLN A 137 14.22 -17.40 15.58
C GLN A 137 14.05 -18.91 15.85
N PRO A 138 13.45 -19.33 16.97
CA PRO A 138 13.42 -20.73 17.37
C PRO A 138 12.54 -21.58 16.45
N GLN A 139 12.84 -22.88 16.33
CA GLN A 139 12.10 -23.79 15.45
C GLN A 139 10.64 -24.02 15.85
N GLN A 140 10.32 -23.88 17.13
CA GLN A 140 8.97 -23.98 17.67
C GLN A 140 8.15 -22.68 17.56
N HIS A 141 8.68 -21.64 16.90
CA HIS A 141 7.99 -20.36 16.77
C HIS A 141 6.73 -20.50 15.89
N PRO A 142 5.57 -19.93 16.30
CA PRO A 142 4.29 -20.09 15.59
C PRO A 142 4.35 -19.64 14.13
N ALA A 143 5.08 -18.56 13.83
CA ALA A 143 5.28 -18.10 12.45
C ALA A 143 5.89 -19.15 11.48
N ARG A 144 6.47 -20.25 11.99
CA ARG A 144 7.00 -21.37 11.19
C ARG A 144 5.94 -22.44 10.91
N ASP A 145 4.71 -22.28 11.39
CA ASP A 145 3.61 -23.18 11.09
C ASP A 145 3.16 -23.03 9.62
N SER A 146 2.66 -24.13 9.07
CA SER A 146 1.97 -24.20 7.79
C SER A 146 0.79 -23.21 7.67
N HIS A 147 0.19 -22.84 8.79
CA HIS A 147 -0.86 -21.82 8.84
C HIS A 147 -0.35 -20.41 8.55
N ASP A 148 0.92 -20.10 8.83
CA ASP A 148 1.50 -18.76 8.64
C ASP A 148 2.46 -18.69 7.44
N THR A 149 3.08 -19.81 7.07
CA THR A 149 4.15 -19.88 6.07
C THR A 149 3.84 -20.85 4.93
N PHE A 150 4.10 -20.40 3.69
CA PHE A 150 4.00 -21.27 2.51
C PHE A 150 5.27 -22.12 2.34
N PHE A 151 5.18 -23.39 2.72
CA PHE A 151 6.22 -24.38 2.44
C PHE A 151 6.09 -24.97 1.03
N LEU A 152 7.21 -25.35 0.43
CA LEU A 152 7.23 -25.96 -0.89
C LEU A 152 6.98 -27.47 -0.83
N GLU A 153 6.08 -27.96 -1.67
CA GLU A 153 5.90 -29.38 -1.93
C GLU A 153 6.98 -29.91 -2.91
N ALA A 154 7.15 -29.24 -4.05
CA ALA A 154 8.19 -29.55 -5.02
C ALA A 154 9.50 -28.83 -4.66
N ARG A 155 10.63 -29.56 -4.67
CA ARG A 155 11.93 -29.07 -4.16
C ARG A 155 11.82 -28.61 -2.70
N SER A 156 11.15 -29.41 -1.88
CA SER A 156 10.88 -29.17 -0.46
C SER A 156 12.13 -29.06 0.40
N THR A 157 13.28 -29.57 -0.04
CA THR A 157 14.52 -29.58 0.74
C THR A 157 15.63 -28.78 0.03
N THR A 158 16.33 -27.92 0.79
CA THR A 158 17.55 -27.26 0.32
C THR A 158 18.69 -28.25 0.14
N LYS A 159 19.54 -28.01 -0.85
CA LYS A 159 20.67 -28.90 -1.18
C LYS A 159 21.98 -28.47 -0.55
N ILE A 160 22.15 -27.17 -0.33
CA ILE A 160 23.44 -26.59 0.06
C ILE A 160 23.19 -25.54 1.14
N LEU A 161 23.85 -25.71 2.28
CA LEU A 161 23.98 -24.71 3.34
C LEU A 161 25.45 -24.61 3.76
N PRO A 162 25.90 -23.47 4.29
CA PRO A 162 27.24 -23.35 4.86
C PRO A 162 27.34 -24.18 6.16
N GLU A 163 27.86 -25.40 6.06
CA GLU A 163 27.85 -26.37 7.18
C GLU A 163 28.52 -25.84 8.45
N ASP A 164 29.65 -25.15 8.33
CA ASP A 164 30.34 -24.56 9.49
C ASP A 164 29.48 -23.52 10.21
N TYR A 165 28.70 -22.73 9.44
CA TYR A 165 27.79 -21.75 10.01
C TYR A 165 26.56 -22.42 10.63
N VAL A 166 26.00 -23.44 9.97
CA VAL A 166 24.89 -24.22 10.52
C VAL A 166 25.27 -24.81 11.87
N LEU A 167 26.45 -25.41 12.00
CA LEU A 167 26.92 -25.97 13.28
C LEU A 167 26.99 -24.92 14.39
N ARG A 168 27.51 -23.71 14.11
CA ARG A 168 27.53 -22.61 15.09
C ARG A 168 26.13 -22.14 15.45
N VAL A 169 25.21 -22.06 14.49
CA VAL A 169 23.81 -21.71 14.74
C VAL A 169 23.14 -22.78 15.61
N THR A 170 23.30 -24.07 15.28
CA THR A 170 22.79 -25.20 16.07
C THR A 170 23.28 -25.08 17.52
N GLN A 171 24.58 -24.91 17.75
CA GLN A 171 25.14 -24.79 19.09
C GLN A 171 24.50 -23.64 19.89
N VAL A 172 24.34 -22.47 19.28
CA VAL A 172 23.79 -21.28 19.95
C VAL A 172 22.29 -21.40 20.21
N HIS A 173 21.54 -22.05 19.32
CA HIS A 173 20.12 -22.33 19.55
C HIS A 173 19.90 -23.33 20.68
N GLU A 174 20.67 -24.43 20.71
CA GLU A 174 20.48 -25.51 21.68
C GLU A 174 21.07 -25.16 23.05
N SER A 175 22.37 -24.91 23.08
CA SER A 175 23.17 -24.81 24.32
C SER A 175 23.55 -23.37 24.69
N GLY A 176 23.27 -22.40 23.82
CA GLY A 176 23.70 -21.03 23.98
C GLY A 176 25.15 -20.80 23.55
N GLY A 177 25.64 -19.61 23.84
CA GLY A 177 26.92 -19.09 23.37
C GLY A 177 26.88 -17.58 23.30
N TYR A 178 28.05 -16.93 23.16
CA TYR A 178 28.12 -15.48 22.93
C TYR A 178 27.43 -14.64 24.03
N GLY A 179 27.49 -15.10 25.29
CA GLY A 179 26.83 -14.48 26.44
C GLY A 179 25.35 -14.85 26.62
N SER A 180 24.77 -15.66 25.72
CA SER A 180 23.39 -16.12 25.78
C SER A 180 23.27 -17.56 26.27
N ARG A 181 22.11 -17.88 26.86
CA ARG A 181 21.74 -19.24 27.30
C ARG A 181 21.14 -20.09 26.17
N GLY A 182 20.93 -19.52 24.98
CA GLY A 182 20.20 -20.18 23.90
C GLY A 182 18.73 -20.40 24.25
N TYR A 183 18.08 -21.28 23.51
CA TYR A 183 16.67 -21.62 23.71
C TYR A 183 16.46 -22.97 24.43
N ALA A 184 17.52 -23.74 24.70
CA ALA A 184 17.47 -25.00 25.44
C ALA A 184 16.46 -26.02 24.86
N TYR A 185 16.52 -26.24 23.55
CA TYR A 185 15.75 -27.26 22.83
C TYR A 185 16.63 -27.99 21.83
N ASP A 186 16.18 -29.15 21.34
CA ASP A 186 16.89 -29.92 20.33
C ASP A 186 16.64 -29.34 18.93
N TRP A 187 17.69 -28.80 18.30
CA TRP A 187 17.60 -28.17 16.98
C TRP A 187 17.63 -29.24 15.89
N LYS A 188 16.59 -29.27 15.05
CA LYS A 188 16.41 -30.28 14.01
C LYS A 188 16.91 -29.79 12.67
N ARG A 189 17.87 -30.51 12.08
CA ARG A 189 18.39 -30.20 10.74
C ARG A 189 17.33 -30.30 9.64
N GLU A 190 16.41 -31.24 9.78
CA GLU A 190 15.33 -31.45 8.81
C GLU A 190 14.43 -30.21 8.68
N GLU A 191 14.13 -29.54 9.80
CA GLU A 191 13.33 -28.31 9.82
C GLU A 191 14.03 -27.16 9.10
N ALA A 192 15.33 -27.00 9.33
CA ALA A 192 16.14 -25.96 8.68
C ALA A 192 16.30 -26.18 7.17
N ASN A 193 16.26 -27.44 6.74
CA ASN A 193 16.39 -27.80 5.34
C ASN A 193 15.11 -27.57 4.53
N LYS A 194 13.93 -27.37 5.16
CA LYS A 194 12.67 -27.13 4.45
C LYS A 194 12.74 -25.84 3.65
N ASN A 195 12.36 -25.86 2.38
CA ASN A 195 12.22 -24.69 1.54
C ASN A 195 10.81 -24.09 1.67
N LEU A 196 10.74 -22.78 1.64
CA LEU A 196 9.53 -21.98 1.78
C LEU A 196 9.57 -20.78 0.82
N LEU A 197 8.44 -20.12 0.65
CA LEU A 197 8.42 -18.76 0.10
C LEU A 197 8.78 -17.78 1.21
N ARG A 198 9.77 -16.91 0.96
CA ARG A 198 10.29 -15.99 1.97
C ARG A 198 9.16 -15.18 2.63
N THR A 199 9.17 -15.14 3.96
CA THR A 199 8.11 -14.48 4.75
C THR A 199 8.40 -13.00 5.04
N HIS A 200 9.67 -12.62 4.93
CA HIS A 200 10.20 -11.28 5.13
C HIS A 200 11.54 -11.12 4.42
N THR A 201 11.93 -9.88 4.12
CA THR A 201 13.21 -9.55 3.48
C THR A 201 14.42 -9.72 4.41
N THR A 202 14.19 -9.91 5.71
CA THR A 202 15.24 -10.07 6.72
C THR A 202 16.11 -11.32 6.48
N SER A 203 15.57 -12.31 5.78
CA SER A 203 16.34 -13.45 5.28
C SER A 203 17.44 -13.03 4.30
N VAL A 204 17.17 -12.05 3.43
CA VAL A 204 18.18 -11.46 2.52
C VAL A 204 19.23 -10.70 3.32
N SER A 205 18.81 -9.93 4.32
CA SER A 205 19.71 -9.23 5.25
C SER A 205 20.66 -10.21 5.94
N SER A 206 20.16 -11.36 6.42
CA SER A 206 20.99 -12.38 7.05
C SER A 206 22.05 -12.95 6.11
N ARG A 207 21.70 -13.20 4.83
CA ARG A 207 22.65 -13.65 3.81
C ARG A 207 23.73 -12.61 3.54
N MET A 208 23.33 -11.33 3.43
CA MET A 208 24.25 -10.22 3.18
C MET A 208 25.21 -9.99 4.36
N LEU A 209 24.70 -10.02 5.59
CA LEU A 209 25.51 -9.92 6.80
C LEU A 209 26.47 -11.10 6.94
N TYR A 210 26.02 -12.32 6.65
CA TYR A 210 26.89 -13.49 6.64
C TYR A 210 28.03 -13.35 5.62
N GLN A 211 27.73 -12.89 4.39
CA GLN A 211 28.74 -12.63 3.37
C GLN A 211 29.72 -11.52 3.76
N LEU A 212 29.23 -10.47 4.44
CA LEU A 212 30.06 -9.39 4.98
C LEU A 212 31.02 -9.93 6.05
N ALA A 213 30.56 -10.83 6.91
CA ALA A 213 31.34 -11.45 7.96
C ALA A 213 32.50 -12.32 7.43
N GLN A 214 32.42 -12.82 6.19
CA GLN A 214 33.50 -13.61 5.58
C GLN A 214 34.66 -12.76 5.04
N LYS A 215 34.57 -11.43 5.15
CA LYS A 215 35.57 -10.47 4.66
C LYS A 215 36.07 -9.61 5.82
N PRO A 216 37.22 -8.91 5.67
CA PRO A 216 37.62 -7.89 6.62
C PRO A 216 36.48 -6.90 6.83
N PHE A 217 36.14 -6.65 8.10
CA PHE A 217 34.98 -5.84 8.45
C PHE A 217 35.08 -4.44 7.85
N ALA A 218 34.02 -4.02 7.18
CA ALA A 218 33.82 -2.65 6.70
C ALA A 218 32.37 -2.24 7.02
N PRO A 219 32.14 -1.02 7.54
CA PRO A 219 30.80 -0.52 7.80
C PRO A 219 29.96 -0.49 6.53
N LYS A 220 28.69 -0.89 6.65
CA LYS A 220 27.77 -1.00 5.51
C LYS A 220 26.36 -0.54 5.87
N LYS A 221 25.72 0.10 4.89
CA LYS A 221 24.30 0.46 4.91
C LYS A 221 23.63 -0.28 3.77
N TYR A 222 22.66 -1.13 4.08
CA TYR A 222 21.98 -1.95 3.08
C TYR A 222 20.48 -1.72 3.11
N PHE A 223 19.84 -1.75 1.95
CA PHE A 223 18.39 -1.71 1.85
C PHE A 223 17.87 -2.70 0.82
N SER A 224 16.61 -3.08 0.94
CA SER A 224 15.90 -3.84 -0.08
C SER A 224 14.43 -3.47 -0.12
N ILE A 225 13.83 -3.58 -1.30
CA ILE A 225 12.39 -3.43 -1.49
C ILE A 225 11.92 -4.55 -2.39
N ASP A 226 11.29 -5.56 -1.81
CA ASP A 226 10.85 -6.72 -2.57
C ASP A 226 9.67 -7.47 -1.95
N ARG A 227 9.08 -8.35 -2.75
CA ARG A 227 7.85 -9.08 -2.41
C ARG A 227 8.10 -10.24 -1.46
N VAL A 228 7.25 -10.38 -0.45
CA VAL A 228 7.28 -11.45 0.56
C VAL A 228 5.92 -12.14 0.60
N PHE A 229 5.87 -13.34 1.17
CA PHE A 229 4.71 -14.23 1.12
C PHE A 229 4.35 -14.71 2.52
N ARG A 230 3.09 -14.57 2.91
CA ARG A 230 2.57 -15.04 4.20
C ARG A 230 1.23 -15.72 3.99
N ASN A 231 1.00 -16.85 4.65
CA ASN A 231 -0.24 -17.60 4.55
C ASN A 231 -1.34 -17.00 5.44
N GLU A 232 -1.46 -15.67 5.41
CA GLU A 232 -2.48 -14.94 6.14
C GLU A 232 -3.78 -14.91 5.32
N ALA A 233 -4.92 -14.92 6.02
CA ALA A 233 -6.22 -14.82 5.37
C ALA A 233 -6.33 -13.48 4.62
N VAL A 234 -6.63 -13.55 3.32
CA VAL A 234 -6.74 -12.35 2.47
C VAL A 234 -7.94 -11.52 2.90
N ASP A 235 -7.70 -10.29 3.37
CA ASP A 235 -8.72 -9.35 3.80
C ASP A 235 -8.60 -8.00 3.05
N ARG A 236 -9.10 -6.90 3.62
CA ARG A 236 -9.05 -5.56 3.01
C ARG A 236 -7.66 -4.91 3.10
N THR A 237 -6.85 -5.34 4.07
CA THR A 237 -5.57 -4.75 4.48
C THR A 237 -4.39 -5.70 4.32
N HIS A 238 -4.65 -7.01 4.27
CA HIS A 238 -3.67 -8.09 4.20
C HIS A 238 -3.84 -8.85 2.89
N LEU A 239 -2.71 -9.09 2.23
CA LEU A 239 -2.59 -9.95 1.06
C LEU A 239 -1.61 -11.08 1.40
N ALA A 240 -1.81 -12.23 0.76
CA ALA A 240 -0.88 -13.36 0.87
C ALA A 240 0.50 -13.04 0.30
N GLU A 241 0.59 -12.03 -0.57
CA GLU A 241 1.84 -11.48 -1.08
C GLU A 241 1.81 -9.94 -1.06
N PHE A 242 2.88 -9.32 -0.58
CA PHE A 242 3.03 -7.86 -0.50
C PHE A 242 4.51 -7.48 -0.49
N HIS A 243 4.85 -6.20 -0.65
CA HIS A 243 6.22 -5.74 -0.72
C HIS A 243 6.67 -5.21 0.64
N GLN A 244 7.77 -5.78 1.13
CA GLN A 244 8.45 -5.31 2.33
C GLN A 244 9.65 -4.45 1.93
N ILE A 245 9.77 -3.32 2.60
CA ILE A 245 10.93 -2.45 2.57
C ILE A 245 11.72 -2.75 3.83
N GLU A 246 13.03 -2.89 3.70
CA GLU A 246 13.93 -3.09 4.82
C GLU A 246 15.21 -2.28 4.64
N GLY A 247 15.63 -1.62 5.71
CA GLY A 247 16.91 -0.92 5.80
C GLY A 247 17.70 -1.45 7.00
N LEU A 248 19.02 -1.55 6.85
CA LEU A 248 19.92 -1.89 7.94
C LEU A 248 21.23 -1.11 7.86
N VAL A 249 21.81 -0.84 9.01
CA VAL A 249 23.14 -0.23 9.17
C VAL A 249 23.97 -1.12 10.08
N CYS A 250 25.15 -1.49 9.60
CA CYS A 250 26.13 -2.32 10.29
C CYS A 250 27.40 -1.51 10.50
N ASP A 251 27.72 -1.21 11.76
CA ASP A 251 28.88 -0.42 12.15
C ASP A 251 29.29 -0.75 13.60
N ARG A 252 30.43 -0.21 14.05
CA ARG A 252 30.92 -0.35 15.43
C ARG A 252 30.29 0.70 16.34
N GLY A 253 29.87 0.27 17.52
CA GLY A 253 29.33 1.14 18.56
C GLY A 253 27.93 1.70 18.28
N LEU A 254 27.14 1.08 17.39
CA LEU A 254 25.77 1.56 17.14
C LEU A 254 24.90 1.36 18.37
N THR A 255 24.08 2.36 18.66
CA THR A 255 23.16 2.41 19.79
C THR A 255 21.72 2.54 19.33
N LEU A 256 20.80 2.45 20.29
CA LEU A 256 19.39 2.74 20.04
C LEU A 256 19.15 4.18 19.58
N CYS A 257 20.00 5.12 20.02
CA CYS A 257 19.93 6.52 19.60
C CYS A 257 20.23 6.68 18.10
N ASP A 258 21.19 5.91 17.58
CA ASP A 258 21.52 5.91 16.15
C ASP A 258 20.36 5.39 15.31
N LEU A 259 19.70 4.32 15.78
CA LEU A 259 18.48 3.81 15.14
C LEU A 259 17.39 4.87 15.10
N ILE A 260 17.10 5.52 16.23
CA ILE A 260 16.09 6.58 16.30
C ILE A 260 16.47 7.76 15.37
N GLY A 261 17.76 8.15 15.33
CA GLY A 261 18.26 9.21 14.45
C GLY A 261 18.09 8.90 12.97
N VAL A 262 18.47 7.68 12.54
CA VAL A 262 18.28 7.23 11.16
C VAL A 262 16.81 7.16 10.79
N LEU A 263 15.94 6.70 11.70
CA LEU A 263 14.50 6.67 11.48
C LEU A 263 13.92 8.07 11.33
N HIS A 264 14.35 9.04 12.15
CA HIS A 264 13.92 10.44 12.00
C HIS A 264 14.33 11.01 10.63
N ASP A 265 15.58 10.81 10.18
CA ASP A 265 16.02 11.25 8.85
C ASP A 265 15.19 10.58 7.75
N PHE A 266 15.04 9.25 7.79
CA PHE A 266 14.29 8.47 6.81
C PHE A 266 12.83 8.92 6.68
N PHE A 267 12.12 9.03 7.80
CA PHE A 267 10.70 9.41 7.80
C PHE A 267 10.49 10.91 7.52
N SER A 268 11.44 11.78 7.88
CA SER A 268 11.36 13.21 7.52
C SER A 268 11.35 13.41 6.00
N ARG A 269 12.16 12.62 5.26
CA ARG A 269 12.19 12.60 3.79
C ARG A 269 10.91 12.04 3.18
N LEU A 270 10.14 11.26 3.94
CA LEU A 270 8.79 10.81 3.57
C LEU A 270 7.70 11.83 3.92
N GLY A 271 8.04 12.99 4.47
CA GLY A 271 7.08 13.99 4.95
C GLY A 271 6.45 13.65 6.30
N MET A 272 7.00 12.70 7.05
CA MET A 272 6.50 12.26 8.35
C MET A 272 7.42 12.75 9.47
N THR A 273 7.10 13.89 10.07
CA THR A 273 7.94 14.54 11.09
C THR A 273 7.58 14.15 12.53
N LYS A 274 6.32 13.77 12.78
CA LYS A 274 5.81 13.42 14.11
C LYS A 274 5.93 11.92 14.37
N LEU A 275 7.06 11.49 14.92
CA LEU A 275 7.31 10.09 15.27
C LEU A 275 7.17 9.81 16.77
N LYS A 276 6.71 8.59 17.09
CA LYS A 276 6.74 8.00 18.43
C LYS A 276 7.22 6.55 18.32
N PHE A 277 7.91 6.09 19.34
CA PHE A 277 8.44 4.73 19.42
C PHE A 277 7.79 4.00 20.59
N LYS A 278 7.36 2.76 20.36
CA LYS A 278 6.77 1.90 21.37
C LYS A 278 7.64 0.64 21.49
N PRO A 279 8.08 0.23 22.68
CA PRO A 279 8.78 -1.03 22.85
C PRO A 279 7.98 -2.20 22.28
N ALA A 280 8.67 -3.08 21.54
CA ALA A 280 8.09 -4.23 20.89
C ALA A 280 8.94 -5.47 21.16
N TYR A 281 8.52 -6.61 20.63
CA TYR A 281 9.27 -7.85 20.67
C TYR A 281 9.41 -8.39 19.24
N ASN A 282 10.66 -8.60 18.80
CA ASN A 282 10.95 -9.47 17.68
C ASN A 282 12.00 -10.50 18.13
N PRO A 283 11.93 -11.77 17.70
CA PRO A 283 12.86 -12.82 18.13
C PRO A 283 14.34 -12.51 17.84
N TYR A 284 14.58 -11.76 16.76
CA TYR A 284 15.90 -11.48 16.22
C TYR A 284 16.45 -10.10 16.58
N THR A 285 15.72 -9.28 17.36
CA THR A 285 16.19 -7.96 17.80
C THR A 285 16.05 -7.72 19.31
N GLU A 286 17.09 -7.14 19.92
CA GLU A 286 17.08 -6.65 21.29
C GLU A 286 18.02 -5.43 21.40
N PRO A 287 17.50 -4.22 21.69
CA PRO A 287 16.08 -3.83 21.86
C PRO A 287 15.29 -3.78 20.54
N SER A 288 13.95 -3.82 20.65
CA SER A 288 13.00 -3.70 19.52
C SER A 288 11.97 -2.58 19.76
N MET A 289 11.54 -1.90 18.70
CA MET A 289 10.51 -0.87 18.77
C MET A 289 9.58 -0.85 17.54
N GLU A 290 8.30 -0.62 17.78
CA GLU A 290 7.34 -0.21 16.76
C GLU A 290 7.42 1.32 16.54
N ILE A 291 7.22 1.74 15.31
CA ILE A 291 7.31 3.12 14.87
C ILE A 291 5.90 3.62 14.55
N PHE A 292 5.49 4.69 15.21
CA PHE A 292 4.20 5.34 15.01
C PHE A 292 4.41 6.74 14.44
N SER A 293 3.58 7.11 13.46
CA SER A 293 3.52 8.46 12.90
C SER A 293 2.13 9.05 13.09
N TYR A 294 2.05 10.35 13.40
CA TYR A 294 0.75 11.03 13.51
C TYR A 294 0.21 11.41 12.13
N HIS A 295 -0.95 10.85 11.77
CA HIS A 295 -1.59 11.14 10.49
C HIS A 295 -2.58 12.30 10.63
N GLU A 296 -2.27 13.46 10.03
CA GLU A 296 -3.09 14.68 10.13
C GLU A 296 -4.52 14.48 9.61
N GLY A 297 -4.70 13.73 8.51
CA GLY A 297 -6.02 13.47 7.94
C GLY A 297 -6.93 12.59 8.81
N PHE A 298 -6.34 11.68 9.61
CA PHE A 298 -7.09 10.77 10.48
C PHE A 298 -7.07 11.20 11.94
N LYS A 299 -6.27 12.23 12.28
CA LYS A 299 -6.06 12.75 13.64
C LYS A 299 -5.71 11.65 14.66
N LYS A 300 -4.91 10.66 14.24
CA LYS A 300 -4.52 9.52 15.08
C LYS A 300 -3.08 9.09 14.80
N TRP A 301 -2.47 8.44 15.80
CA TRP A 301 -1.20 7.74 15.65
C TRP A 301 -1.43 6.43 14.89
N VAL A 302 -0.66 6.24 13.82
CA VAL A 302 -0.73 5.04 12.97
C VAL A 302 0.63 4.37 12.97
N GLU A 303 0.65 3.05 13.09
CA GLU A 303 1.87 2.25 12.97
C GLU A 303 2.38 2.29 11.51
N VAL A 304 3.60 2.76 11.35
CA VAL A 304 4.25 2.94 10.04
C VAL A 304 5.40 1.97 9.81
N GLY A 305 5.88 1.26 10.83
CA GLY A 305 6.92 0.26 10.69
C GLY A 305 7.36 -0.34 12.02
N ASN A 306 8.31 -1.27 11.93
CA ASN A 306 8.93 -1.94 13.07
C ASN A 306 10.46 -1.89 12.90
N SER A 307 11.20 -1.83 14.00
CA SER A 307 12.66 -1.77 14.01
C SER A 307 13.27 -2.41 15.24
N GLY A 308 14.59 -2.60 15.21
CA GLY A 308 15.34 -3.06 16.36
C GLY A 308 16.83 -3.20 16.07
N MET A 309 17.56 -3.63 17.09
CA MET A 309 18.99 -3.93 17.00
C MET A 309 19.15 -5.45 16.93
N PHE A 310 19.83 -6.00 15.91
CA PHE A 310 19.98 -7.44 15.78
C PHE A 310 20.74 -8.03 16.97
N ARG A 311 20.25 -9.17 17.43
CA ARG A 311 20.77 -9.88 18.58
C ARG A 311 22.22 -10.37 18.36
N PRO A 312 23.08 -10.35 19.38
CA PRO A 312 24.41 -10.95 19.30
C PRO A 312 24.37 -12.43 18.88
N GLU A 313 23.36 -13.18 19.32
CA GLU A 313 23.17 -14.59 18.97
C GLU A 313 22.83 -14.82 17.49
N MET A 314 22.40 -13.77 16.78
CA MET A 314 22.25 -13.79 15.33
C MET A 314 23.58 -13.42 14.65
N LEU A 315 24.24 -12.36 15.11
CA LEU A 315 25.40 -11.77 14.42
C LEU A 315 26.72 -12.50 14.65
N GLN A 316 27.03 -12.85 15.89
CA GLN A 316 28.32 -13.43 16.25
C GLN A 316 28.55 -14.83 15.63
N PRO A 317 27.56 -15.73 15.51
CA PRO A 317 27.75 -16.99 14.79
C PRO A 317 28.05 -16.80 13.31
N MET A 318 27.66 -15.67 12.69
CA MET A 318 28.03 -15.36 11.30
C MET A 318 29.54 -15.11 11.16
N GLY A 319 30.22 -14.73 12.25
CA GLY A 319 31.62 -14.35 12.28
C GLY A 319 31.85 -12.83 12.36
N LEU A 320 30.81 -12.04 12.64
CA LEU A 320 30.98 -10.60 12.87
C LEU A 320 31.72 -10.35 14.20
N PRO A 321 32.62 -9.34 14.26
CA PRO A 321 33.29 -8.95 15.50
C PRO A 321 32.30 -8.55 16.61
N GLU A 322 32.64 -8.80 17.87
CA GLU A 322 31.76 -8.53 19.02
C GLU A 322 31.38 -7.05 19.19
N ASP A 323 32.24 -6.14 18.73
CA ASP A 323 32.02 -4.70 18.83
C ASP A 323 31.23 -4.11 17.65
N VAL A 324 30.80 -4.97 16.71
CA VAL A 324 29.92 -4.61 15.58
C VAL A 324 28.47 -4.86 15.98
N GLN A 325 27.64 -3.84 15.79
CA GLN A 325 26.20 -3.93 15.97
C GLN A 325 25.49 -3.64 14.65
N VAL A 326 24.28 -4.16 14.53
CA VAL A 326 23.43 -3.92 13.36
C VAL A 326 22.08 -3.40 13.83
N ILE A 327 21.70 -2.24 13.31
CA ILE A 327 20.38 -1.65 13.51
C ILE A 327 19.58 -1.84 12.22
N ALA A 328 18.31 -2.24 12.33
CA ALA A 328 17.47 -2.51 11.17
C ALA A 328 16.03 -2.05 11.40
N TRP A 329 15.34 -1.75 10.31
CA TRP A 329 13.92 -1.43 10.32
C TRP A 329 13.24 -1.90 9.05
N GLY A 330 11.93 -2.10 9.14
CA GLY A 330 11.12 -2.47 7.99
C GLY A 330 9.72 -1.89 8.05
N LEU A 331 9.13 -1.73 6.87
CA LEU A 331 7.75 -1.33 6.68
C LEU A 331 7.19 -1.94 5.39
N SER A 332 5.86 -2.02 5.28
CA SER A 332 5.19 -2.38 4.03
C SER A 332 5.22 -1.20 3.05
N LEU A 333 5.33 -1.49 1.75
CA LEU A 333 5.22 -0.50 0.68
C LEU A 333 3.76 -0.10 0.40
N GLU A 334 2.84 -1.04 0.58
CA GLU A 334 1.42 -0.88 0.26
C GLU A 334 0.77 0.14 1.19
N ARG A 335 1.03 0.09 2.50
CA ARG A 335 0.39 0.99 3.47
C ARG A 335 0.70 2.48 3.22
N PRO A 336 1.97 2.91 3.03
CA PRO A 336 2.27 4.29 2.61
C PRO A 336 1.65 4.66 1.26
N THR A 337 1.62 3.72 0.30
CA THR A 337 1.04 3.97 -1.03
C THR A 337 -0.47 4.18 -0.95
N MET A 338 -1.18 3.37 -0.16
CA MET A 338 -2.61 3.50 0.08
C MET A 338 -2.95 4.85 0.72
N ILE A 339 -2.16 5.28 1.71
CA ILE A 339 -2.33 6.58 2.35
C ILE A 339 -2.07 7.72 1.36
N LEU A 340 -0.99 7.65 0.58
CA LEU A 340 -0.60 8.69 -0.37
C LEU A 340 -1.64 8.92 -1.47
N TYR A 341 -2.24 7.84 -1.99
CA TYR A 341 -3.22 7.92 -3.09
C TYR A 341 -4.68 7.84 -2.61
N GLY A 342 -4.93 7.75 -1.30
CA GLY A 342 -6.28 7.67 -0.74
C GLY A 342 -7.03 6.40 -1.15
N ILE A 343 -6.35 5.25 -1.14
CA ILE A 343 -6.92 3.94 -1.51
C ILE A 343 -7.30 3.18 -0.25
N ASP A 344 -8.58 2.80 -0.13
CA ASP A 344 -9.11 2.13 1.07
C ASP A 344 -8.84 0.63 1.15
N SER A 345 -8.56 -0.02 0.02
CA SER A 345 -8.39 -1.47 -0.10
C SER A 345 -7.13 -1.81 -0.88
N ILE A 346 -6.30 -2.67 -0.30
CA ILE A 346 -5.05 -3.13 -0.91
C ILE A 346 -5.29 -3.86 -2.24
N ARG A 347 -6.47 -4.48 -2.41
CA ARG A 347 -6.87 -5.22 -3.62
C ARG A 347 -7.09 -4.32 -4.83
N ASP A 348 -7.41 -3.06 -4.58
CA ASP A 348 -7.59 -2.05 -5.63
C ASP A 348 -6.23 -1.47 -6.06
N LEU A 349 -5.21 -1.66 -5.22
CA LEU A 349 -3.84 -1.22 -5.47
C LEU A 349 -2.99 -2.32 -6.13
N PHE A 350 -3.11 -3.59 -5.73
CA PHE A 350 -2.24 -4.65 -6.20
C PHE A 350 -3.00 -5.92 -6.60
N GLY A 351 -2.59 -6.53 -7.71
CA GLY A 351 -3.14 -7.77 -8.24
C GLY A 351 -3.82 -7.62 -9.61
N HIS A 352 -4.31 -8.73 -10.16
CA HIS A 352 -4.92 -8.77 -11.49
C HIS A 352 -6.29 -8.08 -11.58
N LYS A 353 -6.87 -7.68 -10.44
CA LYS A 353 -8.18 -7.00 -10.36
C LYS A 353 -8.08 -5.47 -10.27
N VAL A 354 -6.86 -4.91 -10.35
CA VAL A 354 -6.63 -3.47 -10.27
C VAL A 354 -7.33 -2.74 -11.41
N ASP A 355 -7.99 -1.63 -11.07
CA ASP A 355 -8.60 -0.75 -12.07
C ASP A 355 -7.52 0.00 -12.87
N LEU A 356 -7.43 -0.27 -14.17
CA LEU A 356 -6.51 0.43 -15.06
C LEU A 356 -6.86 1.92 -15.20
N GLY A 357 -8.12 2.30 -14.98
CA GLY A 357 -8.55 3.70 -14.92
C GLY A 357 -7.89 4.46 -13.76
N LEU A 358 -7.74 3.82 -12.61
CA LEU A 358 -6.99 4.34 -11.47
C LEU A 358 -5.51 4.54 -11.83
N ILE A 359 -4.87 3.57 -12.50
CA ILE A 359 -3.46 3.68 -12.92
C ILE A 359 -3.25 4.88 -13.86
N LYS A 360 -4.16 5.09 -14.83
CA LYS A 360 -4.08 6.19 -15.80
C LYS A 360 -4.28 7.58 -15.19
N LYS A 361 -5.13 7.68 -14.16
CA LYS A 361 -5.45 8.95 -13.50
C LYS A 361 -4.46 9.31 -12.39
N ASN A 362 -3.70 8.33 -11.89
CA ASN A 362 -2.89 8.53 -10.71
C ASN A 362 -1.76 9.54 -10.95
N PRO A 363 -1.63 10.56 -10.07
CA PRO A 363 -0.64 11.61 -10.23
C PRO A 363 0.80 11.07 -10.10
N MET A 364 1.76 11.96 -10.33
CA MET A 364 3.16 11.70 -10.06
C MET A 364 3.38 11.53 -8.55
N CYS A 365 4.17 10.53 -8.15
CA CYS A 365 4.60 10.37 -6.76
C CYS A 365 5.64 11.45 -6.43
N ARG A 366 5.34 12.31 -5.44
CA ARG A 366 6.23 13.39 -4.97
C ARG A 366 6.83 13.13 -3.58
N LEU A 367 6.89 11.88 -3.14
CA LEU A 367 7.58 11.55 -1.89
C LEU A 367 9.06 11.93 -1.99
N GLY A 368 9.58 12.66 -1.00
CA GLY A 368 10.97 13.10 -0.95
C GLY A 368 11.35 14.20 -1.94
N ILE A 369 10.36 14.87 -2.54
CA ILE A 369 10.57 16.03 -3.43
C ILE A 369 9.82 17.20 -2.81
N ASP A 370 10.56 18.23 -2.40
CA ASP A 370 10.01 19.52 -1.94
C ASP A 370 9.29 20.28 -3.07
#